data_AF-A0A3M2CT86-F1
#
_entry.id   AF-A0A3M2CT86-F1
#
_cell.length_a   1.000
_cell.length_b   1.000
_cell.length_c   1.000
_cell.angle_alpha   90.00
_cell.angle_beta   90.00
_cell.angle_gamma   90.00
#
_symmetry.space_group_name_H-M   'P 1'
#
loop_
_entity.id
_entity.type
_entity.pdbx_description
1 polymer ?
#
loop_
_entity_poly.entity_id
_entity_poly.type
_entity_poly.pdbx_seq_one_letter_code
_entity_poly.pdbx_strand_id
1 'polypeptide(L)'
;MKNKTKFIIFCSTLMLGFSAIIAQENPCDKLYNEDFVPNYRSTDLAKLKLAIDSGKKLVEQCASEEAYKEPIQFVKKRLPDMEKRYNLGNAIEKFNDAVKDSKNVKVDQAFASGKDILTIEPNFASALDVMLTLASVGLDQALLGNKKYANETLEYAKQAIEKLEANAPSKDYGLWGFIYKTKEFPDGRTNALAWMNYTAGYALYHQLGKKKEALPFFYKAIQYNSNVKKRPDIYQAIGDYYKEEYNRLDDERTETAKKAQEETNEETKKQLIEKAKEILALQKGYAERMIDAYARARAAAANDKPYQEALYETIKILYSVRFDGKKDGVDQYISSLVSKPMPDPTSPVNPIFETQTDTTNVKTVGGNVVEATQLKQASLATAETPAFDDAKTKLTNKHAPTKTKAKSKKKVS
;
A
#
# COMPACT_ATOMS: atom_id res chain seq x y z
N MET A 1 -20.64 1.84 56.68
CA MET A 1 -20.06 2.32 57.95
C MET A 1 -18.98 3.34 57.62
N LYS A 2 -19.22 4.59 58.03
CA LYS A 2 -18.38 5.77 57.81
C LYS A 2 -17.74 6.11 59.15
N ASN A 3 -16.42 6.05 59.28
CA ASN A 3 -15.72 6.62 60.44
C ASN A 3 -15.19 8.00 60.09
N LYS A 4 -15.98 9.01 60.45
CA LYS A 4 -15.59 10.42 60.53
C LYS A 4 -15.14 10.68 61.96
N THR A 5 -13.86 10.93 62.17
CA THR A 5 -13.36 11.43 63.46
C THR A 5 -13.56 12.94 63.50
N LYS A 6 -14.46 13.37 64.39
CA LYS A 6 -14.68 14.78 64.75
C LYS A 6 -13.64 15.17 65.80
N PHE A 7 -13.04 16.35 65.66
CA PHE A 7 -12.42 17.07 66.77
C PHE A 7 -13.00 18.48 66.82
N ILE A 8 -13.47 18.88 68.00
CA ILE A 8 -14.12 20.15 68.31
C ILE A 8 -13.26 20.85 69.38
N ILE A 9 -12.83 22.06 69.03
CA ILE A 9 -12.71 23.31 69.81
C ILE A 9 -11.82 23.33 71.06
N PHE A 10 -10.83 24.22 71.04
CA PHE A 10 -10.62 25.20 72.12
C PHE A 10 -10.23 26.57 71.52
N CYS A 11 -11.14 27.54 71.63
CA CYS A 11 -10.85 28.96 71.42
C CYS A 11 -10.10 29.50 72.63
N SER A 12 -8.98 30.18 72.41
CA SER A 12 -8.39 31.09 73.38
C SER A 12 -7.88 32.29 72.62
N THR A 13 -8.69 33.35 72.65
CA THR A 13 -8.38 34.69 72.16
C THR A 13 -7.24 35.30 72.96
N LEU A 14 -6.06 35.40 72.35
CA LEU A 14 -5.05 36.38 72.71
C LEU A 14 -4.87 37.31 71.50
N MET A 15 -5.48 38.49 71.59
CA MET A 15 -5.25 39.60 70.66
C MET A 15 -3.85 40.16 70.90
N LEU A 16 -2.90 39.74 70.07
CA LEU A 16 -1.68 40.49 69.82
C LEU A 16 -1.75 40.94 68.36
N GLY A 17 -1.71 42.26 68.15
CA GLY A 17 -1.68 42.87 66.83
C GLY A 17 -0.42 42.46 66.09
N PHE A 18 -0.51 41.37 65.35
CA PHE A 18 0.40 41.08 64.25
C PHE A 18 -0.18 41.75 63.01
N SER A 19 0.54 42.74 62.49
CA SER A 19 0.46 43.11 61.09
C SER A 19 0.52 41.82 60.28
N ALA A 20 -0.60 41.47 59.63
CA ALA A 20 -0.63 40.37 58.69
C ALA A 20 0.30 40.75 57.53
N ILE A 21 1.56 40.35 57.62
CA ILE A 21 2.36 40.09 56.45
C ILE A 21 1.64 38.92 55.79
N ILE A 22 0.76 39.23 54.84
CA ILE A 22 0.33 38.22 53.86
C ILE A 22 1.63 37.78 53.22
N ALA A 23 2.15 36.63 53.64
CA ALA A 23 3.29 36.01 52.99
C ALA A 23 2.91 35.89 51.52
N GLN A 24 3.51 36.73 50.69
CA GLN A 24 3.27 36.72 49.26
C GLN A 24 3.72 35.34 48.81
N GLU A 25 2.76 34.51 48.40
CA GLU A 25 2.99 33.13 48.01
C GLU A 25 4.12 33.13 46.97
N ASN A 26 5.22 32.42 47.26
CA ASN A 26 6.39 32.47 46.40
C ASN A 26 5.96 31.94 45.02
N PRO A 27 6.09 32.71 43.93
CA PRO A 27 5.65 32.27 42.61
C PRO A 27 6.33 30.95 42.18
N CYS A 28 7.51 30.66 42.72
CA CYS A 28 8.22 29.40 42.50
C CYS A 28 7.53 28.18 43.16
N ASP A 29 6.81 28.37 44.28
CA ASP A 29 6.07 27.30 44.95
C ASP A 29 4.94 26.81 44.07
N LYS A 30 4.17 27.74 43.48
CA LYS A 30 3.10 27.40 42.55
C LYS A 30 3.64 26.68 41.31
N LEU A 31 4.68 27.23 40.67
CA LEU A 31 5.25 26.66 39.45
C LEU A 31 5.78 25.23 39.68
N TYR A 32 6.38 24.97 40.85
CA TYR A 32 6.94 23.66 41.15
C TYR A 32 5.95 22.71 41.82
N ASN A 33 5.40 23.07 42.98
CA ASN A 33 4.62 22.17 43.83
C ASN A 33 3.19 21.96 43.33
N GLU A 34 2.57 23.00 42.75
CA GLU A 34 1.17 22.91 42.27
C GLU A 34 1.09 22.49 40.80
N ASP A 35 1.94 23.07 39.95
CA ASP A 35 1.84 22.84 38.52
C ASP A 35 2.77 21.72 38.03
N PHE A 36 4.06 21.74 38.36
CA PHE A 36 5.03 20.79 37.80
C PHE A 36 4.93 19.39 38.44
N VAL A 37 5.09 19.29 39.76
CA VAL A 37 5.20 18.01 40.49
C VAL A 37 3.96 17.12 40.34
N PRO A 38 2.72 17.64 40.37
CA PRO A 38 1.53 16.79 40.22
C PRO A 38 1.35 16.28 38.79
N ASN A 39 1.92 16.96 37.79
CA ASN A 39 1.55 16.77 36.39
C ASN A 39 2.70 16.23 35.49
N TYR A 40 3.97 16.27 35.91
CA TYR A 40 5.10 15.91 35.04
C TYR A 40 5.11 14.45 34.55
N ARG A 41 4.37 13.56 35.23
CA ARG A 41 4.16 12.15 34.85
C ARG A 41 2.80 11.87 34.22
N SER A 42 1.98 12.90 34.02
CA SER A 42 0.64 12.76 33.45
C SER A 42 0.70 12.20 32.02
N THR A 43 -0.26 11.33 31.69
CA THR A 43 -0.57 10.88 30.33
C THR A 43 -1.63 11.76 29.65
N ASP A 44 -2.35 12.57 30.42
CA ASP A 44 -3.21 13.64 29.91
C ASP A 44 -2.32 14.78 29.39
N LEU A 45 -2.45 15.09 28.09
CA LEU A 45 -1.62 16.06 27.41
C LEU A 45 -1.79 17.49 27.90
N ALA A 46 -3.00 17.88 28.34
CA ALA A 46 -3.22 19.23 28.87
C ALA A 46 -2.46 19.40 30.20
N LYS A 47 -2.51 18.39 31.06
CA LYS A 47 -1.72 18.37 32.32
C LYS A 47 -0.22 18.30 32.06
N LEU A 48 0.21 17.45 31.13
CA LEU A 48 1.63 17.35 30.77
C LEU A 48 2.15 18.69 30.20
N LYS A 49 1.35 19.37 29.38
CA LYS A 49 1.67 20.70 28.86
C LYS A 49 1.79 21.74 29.96
N LEU A 50 0.86 21.75 30.91
CA LEU A 50 0.94 22.60 32.10
C LEU A 50 2.26 22.37 32.85
N ALA A 51 2.62 21.11 33.10
CA ALA A 51 3.89 20.78 33.74
C ALA A 51 5.10 21.28 32.94
N ILE A 52 5.12 21.11 31.61
CA ILE A 52 6.21 21.60 30.75
C ILE A 52 6.32 23.12 30.84
N ASP A 53 5.20 23.83 30.70
CA ASP A 53 5.18 25.30 30.69
C ASP A 53 5.59 25.88 32.05
N SER A 54 5.06 25.33 33.14
CA SER A 54 5.45 25.76 34.49
C SER A 54 6.88 25.37 34.82
N GLY A 55 7.37 24.21 34.35
CA GLY A 55 8.77 23.83 34.48
C GLY A 55 9.73 24.77 33.75
N LYS A 56 9.39 25.20 32.53
CA LYS A 56 10.17 26.21 31.78
C LYS A 56 10.21 27.54 32.52
N LYS A 57 9.05 28.02 32.99
CA LYS A 57 8.94 29.25 33.78
C LYS A 57 9.73 29.16 35.09
N LEU A 58 9.70 28.02 35.78
CA LEU A 58 10.48 27.81 37.00
C LEU A 58 11.99 27.96 36.72
N VAL A 59 12.47 27.33 35.64
CA VAL A 59 13.88 27.40 35.23
C VAL A 59 14.31 28.83 34.90
N GLU A 60 13.42 29.61 34.29
CA GLU A 60 13.68 30.99 33.87
C GLU A 60 13.59 31.99 35.04
N GLN A 61 12.54 31.88 35.86
CA GLN A 61 12.16 32.91 36.83
C GLN A 61 12.72 32.66 38.24
N CYS A 62 13.03 31.40 38.59
CA CYS A 62 13.41 31.02 39.95
C CYS A 62 14.90 30.65 40.08
N ALA A 63 15.71 30.94 39.06
CA ALA A 63 17.13 30.55 39.02
C ALA A 63 17.99 31.19 40.12
N SER A 64 17.58 32.36 40.63
CA SER A 64 18.25 33.07 41.73
C SER A 64 17.80 32.60 43.12
N GLU A 65 16.73 31.81 43.21
CA GLU A 65 16.17 31.37 44.48
C GLU A 65 16.92 30.12 44.98
N GLU A 66 17.67 30.28 46.08
CA GLU A 66 18.52 29.21 46.64
C GLU A 66 17.74 27.93 46.93
N ALA A 67 16.53 28.06 47.46
CA ALA A 67 15.63 26.95 47.79
C ALA A 67 15.22 26.11 46.55
N TYR A 68 15.36 26.66 45.35
CA TYR A 68 14.92 26.03 44.10
C TYR A 68 16.05 25.47 43.25
N LYS A 69 17.31 25.54 43.70
CA LYS A 69 18.45 24.98 42.94
C LYS A 69 18.25 23.51 42.59
N GLU A 70 17.88 22.67 43.57
CA GLU A 70 17.63 21.25 43.34
C GLU A 70 16.36 20.98 42.49
N PRO A 71 15.18 21.57 42.81
CA PRO A 71 14.01 21.54 41.93
C PRO A 71 14.31 21.90 40.47
N ILE A 72 15.06 22.97 40.23
CA ILE A 72 15.42 23.43 38.89
C ILE A 72 16.29 22.40 38.17
N GLN A 73 17.27 21.80 38.84
CA GLN A 73 18.08 20.73 38.24
C GLN A 73 17.23 19.50 37.89
N PHE A 74 16.30 19.13 38.78
CA PHE A 74 15.36 18.05 38.51
C PHE A 74 14.46 18.36 37.29
N VAL A 75 13.88 19.56 37.24
CA VAL A 75 13.03 20.02 36.12
C VAL A 75 13.81 20.05 34.81
N LYS A 76 15.02 20.64 34.78
CA LYS A 76 15.88 20.68 33.59
C LYS A 76 16.16 19.28 33.05
N LYS A 77 16.41 18.30 33.93
CA LYS A 77 16.64 16.91 33.53
C LYS A 77 15.39 16.24 32.93
N ARG A 78 14.19 16.63 33.36
CA ARG A 78 12.92 16.03 32.93
C ARG A 78 12.30 16.68 31.69
N LEU A 79 12.49 17.97 31.51
CA LEU A 79 11.86 18.74 30.42
C LEU A 79 12.06 18.10 29.03
N PRO A 80 13.27 17.66 28.61
CA PRO A 80 13.45 17.10 27.26
C PRO A 80 12.60 15.84 27.01
N ASP A 81 12.52 14.93 27.99
CA ASP A 81 11.67 13.73 27.91
C ASP A 81 10.19 14.09 27.91
N MET A 82 9.79 15.05 28.77
CA MET A 82 8.40 15.53 28.83
C MET A 82 7.96 16.14 27.51
N GLU A 83 8.78 16.99 26.90
CA GLU A 83 8.52 17.59 25.59
C GLU A 83 8.40 16.53 24.51
N LYS A 84 9.32 15.56 24.48
CA LYS A 84 9.24 14.43 23.55
C LYS A 84 7.92 13.67 23.71
N ARG A 85 7.53 13.31 24.94
CA ARG A 85 6.26 12.61 25.24
C ARG A 85 5.03 13.43 24.84
N TYR A 86 5.04 14.73 25.14
CA TYR A 86 3.94 15.63 24.75
C TYR A 86 3.80 15.72 23.24
N ASN A 87 4.91 15.93 22.53
CA ASN A 87 4.91 16.03 21.07
C ASN A 87 4.44 14.73 20.42
N LEU A 88 4.92 13.58 20.90
CA LEU A 88 4.47 12.26 20.43
C LEU A 88 2.97 12.06 20.67
N GLY A 89 2.48 12.32 21.88
CA GLY A 89 1.06 12.15 22.19
C GLY A 89 0.16 13.08 21.38
N ASN A 90 0.56 14.35 21.21
CA ASN A 90 -0.17 15.30 20.37
C ASN A 90 -0.19 14.87 18.88
N ALA A 91 0.91 14.32 18.37
CA ALA A 91 0.94 13.77 17.03
C ALA A 91 0.02 12.53 16.90
N ILE A 92 0.02 11.64 17.90
CA ILE A 92 -0.89 10.48 17.96
C ILE A 92 -2.36 10.91 17.98
N GLU A 93 -2.75 11.88 18.81
CA GLU A 93 -4.13 12.39 18.85
C GLU A 93 -4.55 12.97 17.50
N LYS A 94 -3.69 13.80 16.88
CA LYS A 94 -3.95 14.36 15.55
C LYS A 94 -4.06 13.28 14.47
N PHE A 95 -3.23 12.25 14.55
CA PHE A 95 -3.26 11.14 13.60
C PHE A 95 -4.55 10.35 13.73
N ASN A 96 -4.90 9.93 14.95
CA ASN A 96 -6.14 9.23 15.24
C ASN A 96 -7.36 10.04 14.78
N ASP A 97 -7.39 11.34 15.07
CA ASP A 97 -8.45 12.23 14.61
C ASP A 97 -8.55 12.35 13.09
N ALA A 98 -7.44 12.15 12.38
CA ALA A 98 -7.40 12.19 10.93
C ALA A 98 -7.88 10.87 10.28
N VAL A 99 -7.68 9.72 10.93
CA VAL A 99 -7.92 8.39 10.33
C VAL A 99 -9.04 7.57 10.96
N LYS A 100 -9.61 8.01 12.11
CA LYS A 100 -10.66 7.26 12.84
C LYS A 100 -11.94 7.04 12.05
N ASP A 101 -12.29 7.98 11.17
CA ASP A 101 -13.38 7.83 10.21
C ASP A 101 -12.79 7.51 8.83
N SER A 102 -12.71 6.22 8.51
CA SER A 102 -12.13 5.77 7.24
C SER A 102 -12.91 6.24 6.01
N LYS A 103 -14.16 6.72 6.16
CA LYS A 103 -14.94 7.29 5.06
C LYS A 103 -14.63 8.77 4.83
N ASN A 104 -14.09 9.47 5.83
CA ASN A 104 -13.81 10.91 5.79
C ASN A 104 -12.39 11.23 6.32
N VAL A 105 -11.39 10.53 5.78
CA VAL A 105 -9.99 10.70 6.22
C VAL A 105 -9.50 12.12 5.95
N LYS A 106 -8.92 12.78 6.96
CA LYS A 106 -8.22 14.06 6.81
C LYS A 106 -6.81 13.82 6.30
N VAL A 107 -6.68 13.55 5.01
CA VAL A 107 -5.46 13.00 4.38
C VAL A 107 -4.20 13.82 4.70
N ASP A 108 -4.24 15.14 4.53
CA ASP A 108 -3.09 16.01 4.84
C ASP A 108 -2.66 15.91 6.30
N GLN A 109 -3.63 15.91 7.22
CA GLN A 109 -3.35 15.78 8.64
C GLN A 109 -2.82 14.39 8.97
N ALA A 110 -3.33 13.33 8.33
CA ALA A 110 -2.85 11.96 8.53
C ALA A 110 -1.38 11.84 8.14
N PHE A 111 -1.00 12.28 6.92
CA PHE A 111 0.40 12.23 6.47
C PHE A 111 1.33 13.09 7.32
N ALA A 112 0.92 14.31 7.68
CA ALA A 112 1.73 15.20 8.52
C ALA A 112 1.96 14.61 9.92
N SER A 113 0.89 14.26 10.63
CA SER A 113 0.99 13.74 12.00
C SER A 113 1.59 12.34 12.07
N GLY A 114 1.32 11.48 11.09
CA GLY A 114 1.95 10.16 10.98
C GLY A 114 3.47 10.26 10.79
N LYS A 115 3.93 11.21 9.96
CA LYS A 115 5.36 11.51 9.81
C LYS A 115 5.97 12.00 11.13
N ASP A 116 5.29 12.90 11.85
CA ASP A 116 5.76 13.39 13.15
C ASP A 116 5.93 12.24 14.14
N ILE A 117 4.94 11.34 14.25
CA ILE A 117 5.02 10.16 15.12
C ILE A 117 6.26 9.32 14.80
N LEU A 118 6.43 8.96 13.52
CA LEU A 118 7.53 8.10 13.05
C LEU A 118 8.90 8.78 13.18
N THR A 119 8.96 10.11 13.19
CA THR A 119 10.19 10.87 13.40
C THR A 119 10.54 10.98 14.88
N ILE A 120 9.56 11.23 15.76
CA ILE A 120 9.78 11.43 17.19
C ILE A 120 10.17 10.10 17.87
N GLU A 121 9.49 9.01 17.52
CA GLU A 121 9.72 7.70 18.12
C GLU A 121 9.63 6.60 17.04
N PRO A 122 10.67 6.39 16.21
CA PRO A 122 10.62 5.45 15.09
C PRO A 122 10.40 3.98 15.49
N ASN A 123 10.67 3.64 16.76
CA ASN A 123 10.59 2.26 17.28
C ASN A 123 9.44 2.04 18.28
N PHE A 124 8.45 2.94 18.35
CA PHE A 124 7.31 2.71 19.23
C PHE A 124 6.47 1.51 18.77
N ALA A 125 5.74 0.92 19.71
CA ALA A 125 5.03 -0.35 19.53
C ALA A 125 4.06 -0.37 18.33
N SER A 126 3.45 0.77 17.98
CA SER A 126 2.47 0.89 16.88
C SER A 126 3.03 1.55 15.63
N ALA A 127 4.36 1.64 15.48
CA ALA A 127 4.99 2.21 14.28
C ALA A 127 4.57 1.49 13.00
N LEU A 128 4.52 0.15 13.05
CA LEU A 128 4.03 -0.66 11.94
C LEU A 128 2.59 -0.30 11.57
N ASP A 129 1.71 -0.16 12.57
CA ASP A 129 0.30 0.14 12.33
C ASP A 129 0.09 1.51 11.69
N VAL A 130 0.88 2.52 12.11
CA VAL A 130 0.88 3.85 11.48
C VAL A 130 1.34 3.79 10.03
N MET A 131 2.42 3.06 9.73
CA MET A 131 2.92 2.89 8.35
C MET A 131 1.87 2.20 7.45
N LEU A 132 1.24 1.13 7.96
CA LEU A 132 0.18 0.40 7.26
C LEU A 132 -1.02 1.31 6.96
N THR A 133 -1.45 2.09 7.94
CA THR A 133 -2.55 3.05 7.76
C THR A 133 -2.19 4.14 6.75
N LEU A 134 -1.00 4.74 6.83
CA LEU A 134 -0.55 5.77 5.88
C LEU A 134 -0.47 5.25 4.45
N ALA A 135 0.10 4.06 4.26
CA ALA A 135 0.17 3.41 2.96
C ALA A 135 -1.22 3.11 2.39
N SER A 136 -2.18 2.71 3.24
CA SER A 136 -3.57 2.46 2.83
C SER A 136 -4.29 3.74 2.40
N VAL A 137 -4.20 4.79 3.22
CA VAL A 137 -4.75 6.11 2.90
C VAL A 137 -4.15 6.64 1.58
N GLY A 138 -2.85 6.43 1.40
CA GLY A 138 -2.14 6.75 0.17
C GLY A 138 -2.64 5.99 -1.06
N LEU A 139 -2.92 4.70 -0.92
CA LEU A 139 -3.52 3.88 -1.98
C LEU A 139 -4.91 4.39 -2.36
N ASP A 140 -5.76 4.71 -1.38
CA ASP A 140 -7.09 5.27 -1.64
C ASP A 140 -7.01 6.57 -2.45
N GLN A 141 -6.07 7.45 -2.11
CA GLN A 141 -5.80 8.65 -2.89
C GLN A 141 -5.31 8.34 -4.31
N ALA A 142 -4.42 7.36 -4.46
CA ALA A 142 -3.89 6.95 -5.76
C ALA A 142 -5.01 6.37 -6.66
N LEU A 143 -5.97 5.64 -6.10
CA LEU A 143 -7.14 5.11 -6.81
C LEU A 143 -8.10 6.22 -7.25
N LEU A 144 -8.16 7.33 -6.50
CA LEU A 144 -8.86 8.56 -6.89
C LEU A 144 -8.06 9.44 -7.87
N GLY A 145 -6.87 9.01 -8.29
CA GLY A 145 -5.99 9.76 -9.20
C GLY A 145 -5.20 10.90 -8.54
N ASN A 146 -5.26 11.03 -7.22
CA ASN A 146 -4.49 12.03 -6.49
C ASN A 146 -3.03 11.55 -6.30
N LYS A 147 -2.11 12.21 -6.99
CA LYS A 147 -0.67 11.87 -6.99
C LYS A 147 0.12 12.48 -5.84
N LYS A 148 -0.48 13.37 -5.05
CA LYS A 148 0.22 14.24 -4.07
C LYS A 148 1.11 13.45 -3.11
N TYR A 149 0.65 12.28 -2.67
CA TYR A 149 1.31 11.47 -1.65
C TYR A 149 2.02 10.22 -2.21
N ALA A 150 2.24 10.16 -3.52
CA ALA A 150 2.72 8.93 -4.17
C ALA A 150 4.08 8.44 -3.63
N ASN A 151 4.99 9.37 -3.33
CA ASN A 151 6.32 9.05 -2.80
C ASN A 151 6.23 8.55 -1.35
N GLU A 152 5.51 9.27 -0.49
CA GLU A 152 5.31 8.91 0.91
C GLU A 152 4.57 7.57 1.04
N THR A 153 3.57 7.35 0.19
CA THR A 153 2.82 6.08 0.12
C THR A 153 3.77 4.91 -0.20
N LEU A 154 4.62 5.08 -1.22
CA LEU A 154 5.61 4.07 -1.60
C LEU A 154 6.62 3.83 -0.47
N GLU A 155 7.07 4.89 0.19
CA GLU A 155 8.01 4.83 1.29
C GLU A 155 7.44 4.04 2.48
N TYR A 156 6.25 4.42 2.95
CA TYR A 156 5.60 3.73 4.07
C TYR A 156 5.22 2.29 3.74
N ALA A 157 4.78 2.01 2.50
CA ALA A 157 4.53 0.63 2.07
C ALA A 157 5.81 -0.22 2.13
N LYS A 158 6.96 0.31 1.68
CA LYS A 158 8.25 -0.38 1.74
C LYS A 158 8.73 -0.60 3.19
N GLN A 159 8.64 0.41 4.04
CA GLN A 159 9.01 0.28 5.46
C GLN A 159 8.11 -0.73 6.19
N ALA A 160 6.81 -0.73 5.88
CA ALA A 160 5.88 -1.73 6.42
C ALA A 160 6.23 -3.14 5.94
N ILE A 161 6.54 -3.35 4.65
CA ILE A 161 6.99 -4.64 4.12
C ILE A 161 8.22 -5.14 4.87
N GLU A 162 9.24 -4.30 5.05
CA GLU A 162 10.47 -4.65 5.76
C GLU A 162 10.17 -5.12 7.20
N LYS A 163 9.35 -4.36 7.93
CA LYS A 163 8.93 -4.73 9.29
C LYS A 163 8.11 -6.03 9.34
N LEU A 164 7.21 -6.24 8.37
CA LEU A 164 6.40 -7.46 8.28
C LEU A 164 7.25 -8.69 7.94
N GLU A 165 8.22 -8.56 7.01
CA GLU A 165 9.18 -9.61 6.66
C GLU A 165 10.11 -9.93 7.86
N ALA A 166 10.41 -8.93 8.70
CA ALA A 166 11.11 -9.10 9.97
C ALA A 166 10.22 -9.63 11.12
N ASN A 167 8.97 -10.03 10.85
CA ASN A 167 8.00 -10.52 11.83
C ASN A 167 7.68 -9.53 12.97
N ALA A 168 7.71 -8.22 12.70
CA ALA A 168 7.27 -7.23 13.66
C ALA A 168 5.79 -7.49 14.06
N PRO A 169 5.50 -7.63 15.37
CA PRO A 169 4.17 -7.98 15.82
C PRO A 169 3.22 -6.78 15.70
N SER A 170 1.95 -7.06 15.39
CA SER A 170 0.84 -6.14 15.61
C SER A 170 -0.39 -6.92 16.04
N LYS A 171 -1.22 -6.28 16.87
CA LYS A 171 -2.50 -6.86 17.29
C LYS A 171 -3.44 -7.06 16.11
N ASP A 172 -3.56 -6.02 15.28
CA ASP A 172 -4.56 -5.88 14.22
C ASP A 172 -3.95 -5.66 12.83
N TYR A 173 -2.65 -5.35 12.75
CA TYR A 173 -1.92 -4.94 11.54
C TYR A 173 -2.62 -3.75 10.86
N GLY A 174 -2.47 -2.57 11.46
CA GLY A 174 -3.10 -1.32 11.06
C GLY A 174 -4.12 -0.81 12.07
N LEU A 175 -4.64 0.39 11.81
CA LEU A 175 -5.54 1.11 12.73
C LEU A 175 -6.89 1.39 12.10
N TRP A 176 -7.93 1.41 12.95
CA TRP A 176 -9.29 1.84 12.59
C TRP A 176 -9.88 1.06 11.42
N GLY A 177 -10.25 1.75 10.32
CA GLY A 177 -10.78 1.09 9.12
C GLY A 177 -9.72 0.41 8.26
N PHE A 178 -8.43 0.50 8.62
CA PHE A 178 -7.29 0.02 7.84
C PHE A 178 -6.65 -1.22 8.50
N ILE A 179 -7.48 -2.17 8.91
CA ILE A 179 -7.06 -3.37 9.64
C ILE A 179 -6.91 -4.56 8.68
N TYR A 180 -5.74 -5.21 8.70
CA TYR A 180 -5.46 -6.35 7.84
C TYR A 180 -5.73 -7.71 8.48
N LYS A 181 -5.85 -7.76 9.81
CA LYS A 181 -6.31 -8.96 10.52
C LYS A 181 -7.84 -9.03 10.49
N THR A 182 -8.38 -9.94 9.69
CA THR A 182 -9.82 -10.09 9.51
C THR A 182 -10.28 -11.51 9.83
N LYS A 183 -11.59 -11.75 9.82
CA LYS A 183 -12.14 -13.11 9.94
C LYS A 183 -11.65 -14.02 8.80
N GLU A 184 -11.53 -13.49 7.58
CA GLU A 184 -11.05 -14.24 6.41
C GLU A 184 -9.52 -14.45 6.45
N PHE A 185 -8.79 -13.49 7.02
CA PHE A 185 -7.33 -13.52 7.14
C PHE A 185 -6.88 -13.33 8.59
N PRO A 186 -7.01 -14.37 9.45
CA PRO A 186 -6.77 -14.25 10.90
C PRO A 186 -5.30 -14.04 11.28
N ASP A 187 -4.35 -14.38 10.42
CA ASP A 187 -2.92 -14.05 10.59
C ASP A 187 -2.67 -12.53 10.49
N GLY A 188 -3.40 -11.83 9.63
CA GLY A 188 -3.24 -10.40 9.35
C GLY A 188 -1.92 -10.03 8.66
N ARG A 189 -0.79 -10.60 9.08
CA ARG A 189 0.55 -10.31 8.55
C ARG A 189 0.66 -10.57 7.06
N THR A 190 0.27 -11.77 6.64
CA THR A 190 0.28 -12.21 5.24
C THR A 190 -0.65 -11.35 4.37
N ASN A 191 -1.81 -10.97 4.90
CA ASN A 191 -2.74 -10.07 4.21
C ASN A 191 -2.14 -8.67 4.07
N ALA A 192 -1.54 -8.13 5.14
CA ALA A 192 -0.84 -6.86 5.12
C ALA A 192 0.33 -6.87 4.12
N LEU A 193 1.14 -7.94 4.07
CA LEU A 193 2.21 -8.10 3.09
C LEU A 193 1.67 -8.05 1.65
N ALA A 194 0.55 -8.72 1.38
CA ALA A 194 -0.08 -8.69 0.06
C ALA A 194 -0.51 -7.27 -0.33
N TRP A 195 -1.20 -6.58 0.59
CA TRP A 195 -1.67 -5.22 0.36
C TRP A 195 -0.54 -4.22 0.23
N MET A 196 0.50 -4.29 1.06
CA MET A 196 1.63 -3.36 0.96
C MET A 196 2.44 -3.57 -0.32
N ASN A 197 2.62 -4.82 -0.76
CA ASN A 197 3.23 -5.09 -2.06
C ASN A 197 2.35 -4.53 -3.19
N TYR A 198 1.03 -4.72 -3.14
CA TYR A 198 0.14 -4.11 -4.12
C TYR A 198 0.21 -2.58 -4.10
N THR A 199 0.17 -1.95 -2.93
CA THR A 199 0.29 -0.49 -2.76
C THR A 199 1.58 0.05 -3.37
N ALA A 200 2.72 -0.59 -3.06
CA ALA A 200 4.01 -0.20 -3.62
C ALA A 200 4.05 -0.36 -5.16
N GLY A 201 3.55 -1.49 -5.67
CA GLY A 201 3.45 -1.74 -7.10
C GLY A 201 2.55 -0.72 -7.80
N TYR A 202 1.38 -0.41 -7.22
CA TYR A 202 0.42 0.55 -7.76
C TYR A 202 0.99 1.96 -7.81
N ALA A 203 1.65 2.42 -6.74
CA ALA A 203 2.32 3.71 -6.71
C ALA A 203 3.42 3.80 -7.78
N LEU A 204 4.29 2.79 -7.89
CA LEU A 204 5.33 2.75 -8.91
C LEU A 204 4.76 2.76 -10.32
N TYR A 205 3.77 1.91 -10.60
CA TYR A 205 3.23 1.72 -11.94
C TYR A 205 2.37 2.90 -12.41
N HIS A 206 1.35 3.28 -11.62
CA HIS A 206 0.31 4.23 -12.06
C HIS A 206 0.60 5.68 -11.66
N GLN A 207 1.30 5.90 -10.53
CA GLN A 207 1.55 7.26 -10.04
C GLN A 207 2.88 7.79 -10.56
N LEU A 208 3.95 6.99 -10.45
CA LEU A 208 5.34 7.39 -10.72
C LEU A 208 5.87 6.98 -12.10
N GLY A 209 5.14 6.16 -12.88
CA GLY A 209 5.55 5.72 -14.22
C GLY A 209 6.70 4.72 -14.26
N LYS A 210 7.09 4.16 -13.10
CA LYS A 210 8.18 3.21 -12.93
C LYS A 210 7.71 1.77 -13.11
N LYS A 211 7.17 1.46 -14.29
CA LYS A 211 6.48 0.18 -14.56
C LYS A 211 7.35 -1.05 -14.26
N LYS A 212 8.61 -1.06 -14.69
CA LYS A 212 9.55 -2.17 -14.46
C LYS A 212 9.82 -2.40 -12.97
N GLU A 213 10.01 -1.33 -12.19
CA GLU A 213 10.23 -1.41 -10.75
C GLU A 213 8.99 -1.93 -9.99
N ALA A 214 7.79 -1.80 -10.57
CA ALA A 214 6.55 -2.27 -9.95
C ALA A 214 6.34 -3.80 -10.03
N LEU A 215 6.94 -4.47 -11.03
CA LEU A 215 6.68 -5.90 -11.30
C LEU A 215 7.02 -6.83 -10.13
N PRO A 216 8.18 -6.70 -9.44
CA PRO A 216 8.48 -7.56 -8.30
C PRO A 216 7.43 -7.42 -7.19
N PHE A 217 6.90 -6.21 -6.99
CA PHE A 217 5.87 -5.94 -5.99
C PHE A 217 4.53 -6.54 -6.38
N PHE A 218 4.07 -6.34 -7.63
CA PHE A 218 2.85 -6.99 -8.11
C PHE A 218 2.96 -8.52 -8.06
N TYR A 219 4.12 -9.08 -8.42
CA TYR A 219 4.34 -10.52 -8.32
C TYR A 219 4.28 -11.02 -6.89
N LYS A 220 5.00 -10.38 -5.96
CA LYS A 220 4.93 -10.72 -4.53
C LYS A 220 3.50 -10.61 -3.99
N ALA A 221 2.75 -9.57 -4.36
CA ALA A 221 1.38 -9.33 -3.89
C ALA A 221 0.43 -10.51 -4.16
N ILE A 222 0.57 -11.18 -5.31
CA ILE A 222 -0.26 -12.32 -5.70
C ILE A 222 0.21 -13.67 -5.11
N GLN A 223 1.42 -13.75 -4.54
CA GLN A 223 1.91 -14.98 -3.89
C GLN A 223 1.29 -15.22 -2.51
N TYR A 224 0.78 -14.18 -1.87
CA TYR A 224 0.21 -14.25 -0.52
C TYR A 224 -1.27 -14.64 -0.54
N ASN A 225 -1.68 -15.41 0.47
CA ASN A 225 -3.10 -15.73 0.65
C ASN A 225 -3.88 -14.51 1.14
N SER A 226 -4.45 -13.75 0.22
CA SER A 226 -5.18 -12.51 0.46
C SER A 226 -6.27 -12.31 -0.60
N ASN A 227 -7.11 -11.28 -0.43
CA ASN A 227 -8.00 -10.83 -1.51
C ASN A 227 -7.27 -10.07 -2.62
N VAL A 228 -6.02 -9.63 -2.38
CA VAL A 228 -5.19 -8.96 -3.39
C VAL A 228 -4.91 -9.90 -4.57
N LYS A 229 -4.70 -11.20 -4.35
CA LYS A 229 -4.49 -12.17 -5.44
C LYS A 229 -5.70 -12.34 -6.38
N LYS A 230 -6.89 -11.88 -5.96
CA LYS A 230 -8.13 -11.91 -6.75
C LYS A 230 -8.35 -10.61 -7.55
N ARG A 231 -7.41 -9.67 -7.51
CA ARG A 231 -7.52 -8.37 -8.19
C ARG A 231 -7.13 -8.48 -9.67
N PRO A 232 -8.05 -8.22 -10.61
CA PRO A 232 -7.75 -8.33 -12.04
C PRO A 232 -6.74 -7.28 -12.53
N ASP A 233 -6.73 -6.10 -11.90
CA ASP A 233 -5.86 -4.98 -12.28
C ASP A 233 -4.36 -5.28 -12.11
N ILE A 234 -3.99 -6.15 -11.16
CA ILE A 234 -2.60 -6.56 -10.96
C ILE A 234 -2.10 -7.35 -12.17
N TYR A 235 -2.87 -8.36 -12.57
CA TYR A 235 -2.53 -9.21 -13.71
C TYR A 235 -2.55 -8.43 -15.02
N GLN A 236 -3.52 -7.52 -15.19
CA GLN A 236 -3.54 -6.64 -16.35
C GLN A 236 -2.29 -5.74 -16.40
N ALA A 237 -1.89 -5.12 -15.29
CA ALA A 237 -0.70 -4.28 -15.26
C ALA A 237 0.58 -5.05 -15.65
N ILE A 238 0.69 -6.33 -15.25
CA ILE A 238 1.79 -7.20 -15.69
C ILE A 238 1.71 -7.47 -17.20
N GLY A 239 0.53 -7.78 -17.75
CA GLY A 239 0.35 -7.96 -19.19
C GLY A 239 0.67 -6.69 -20.00
N ASP A 240 0.23 -5.55 -19.51
CA ASP A 240 0.46 -4.24 -20.13
C ASP A 240 1.93 -3.81 -20.10
N TYR A 241 2.72 -4.30 -19.14
CA TYR A 241 4.18 -4.13 -19.15
C TYR A 241 4.82 -4.84 -20.34
N TYR A 242 4.43 -6.10 -20.60
CA TYR A 242 4.96 -6.87 -21.73
C TYR A 242 4.53 -6.34 -23.09
N LYS A 243 3.36 -5.70 -23.16
CA LYS A 243 2.79 -5.13 -24.37
C LYS A 243 3.72 -4.12 -25.06
N GLU A 244 4.45 -3.33 -24.29
CA GLU A 244 5.34 -2.30 -24.82
C GLU A 244 6.45 -2.90 -25.69
N GLU A 245 7.14 -3.92 -25.16
CA GLU A 245 8.20 -4.61 -25.87
C GLU A 245 7.65 -5.52 -27.00
N TYR A 246 6.50 -6.16 -26.78
CA TYR A 246 5.79 -6.89 -27.84
C TYR A 246 5.53 -6.01 -29.07
N ASN A 247 5.02 -4.79 -28.87
CA ASN A 247 4.73 -3.86 -29.97
C ASN A 247 6.02 -3.40 -30.65
N ARG A 248 7.07 -3.09 -29.88
CA ARG A 248 8.39 -2.72 -30.43
C ARG A 248 8.95 -3.83 -31.35
N LEU A 249 8.81 -5.09 -30.93
CA LEU A 249 9.23 -6.24 -31.73
C LEU A 249 8.37 -6.43 -32.98
N ASP A 250 7.06 -6.16 -32.91
CA ASP A 250 6.20 -6.21 -34.09
C ASP A 250 6.58 -5.18 -35.15
N ASP A 251 6.86 -3.94 -34.73
CA ASP A 251 7.33 -2.87 -35.59
C ASP A 251 8.69 -3.22 -36.22
N GLU A 252 9.65 -3.69 -35.40
CA GLU A 252 10.98 -4.09 -35.87
C GLU A 252 10.92 -5.26 -36.86
N ARG A 253 10.07 -6.26 -36.58
CA ARG A 253 9.83 -7.40 -37.46
C ARG A 253 9.24 -6.95 -38.79
N THR A 254 8.22 -6.10 -38.76
CA THR A 254 7.54 -5.61 -39.96
C THR A 254 8.48 -4.83 -40.85
N GLU A 255 9.27 -3.93 -40.28
CA GLU A 255 10.29 -3.16 -41.02
C GLU A 255 11.38 -4.07 -41.59
N THR A 256 11.85 -5.06 -40.82
CA THR A 256 12.87 -6.03 -41.27
C THR A 256 12.33 -6.89 -42.42
N ALA A 257 11.09 -7.37 -42.32
CA ALA A 257 10.44 -8.16 -43.36
C ALA A 257 10.23 -7.35 -44.65
N LYS A 258 9.87 -6.06 -44.52
CA LYS A 258 9.75 -5.16 -45.67
C LYS A 258 11.09 -4.96 -46.38
N LYS A 259 12.17 -4.70 -45.62
CA LYS A 259 13.52 -4.60 -46.20
C LYS A 259 13.93 -5.88 -46.94
N ALA A 260 13.59 -7.05 -46.39
CA ALA A 260 13.86 -8.32 -47.06
C ALA A 260 13.10 -8.48 -48.39
N GLN A 261 11.90 -7.90 -48.52
CA GLN A 261 11.13 -7.94 -49.77
C GLN A 261 11.72 -7.02 -50.84
N GLU A 262 12.28 -5.88 -50.44
CA GLU A 262 12.89 -4.88 -51.32
C GLU A 262 14.35 -5.22 -51.70
N GLU A 263 15.01 -6.08 -50.93
CA GLU A 263 16.40 -6.47 -51.15
C GLU A 263 16.57 -7.37 -52.39
N THR A 264 17.60 -7.07 -53.18
CA THR A 264 17.94 -7.76 -54.44
C THR A 264 19.14 -8.67 -54.29
N ASN A 265 20.00 -8.43 -53.29
CA ASN A 265 21.07 -9.35 -52.95
C ASN A 265 20.51 -10.55 -52.17
N GLU A 266 20.58 -11.75 -52.76
CA GLU A 266 20.02 -12.97 -52.18
C GLU A 266 20.59 -13.34 -50.81
N GLU A 267 21.88 -13.08 -50.57
CA GLU A 267 22.51 -13.38 -49.28
C GLU A 267 22.01 -12.41 -48.19
N THR A 268 22.00 -11.10 -48.48
CA THR A 268 21.45 -10.09 -47.56
C THR A 268 19.96 -10.32 -47.28
N LYS A 269 19.19 -10.66 -48.33
CA LYS A 269 17.77 -10.99 -48.21
C LYS A 269 17.55 -12.17 -47.28
N LYS A 270 18.32 -13.24 -47.44
CA LYS A 270 18.27 -14.41 -46.55
C LYS A 270 18.57 -14.03 -45.11
N GLN A 271 19.61 -13.22 -44.86
CA GLN A 271 19.95 -12.74 -43.52
C GLN A 271 18.82 -11.92 -42.88
N LEU A 272 18.17 -11.04 -43.65
CA LEU A 272 17.02 -10.26 -43.16
C LEU A 272 15.81 -11.15 -42.84
N ILE A 273 15.55 -12.18 -43.63
CA ILE A 273 14.49 -13.16 -43.37
C ILE A 273 14.77 -13.91 -42.06
N GLU A 274 15.99 -14.41 -41.85
CA GLU A 274 16.35 -15.10 -40.61
C GLU A 274 16.26 -14.16 -39.41
N LYS A 275 16.73 -12.91 -39.53
CA LYS A 275 16.53 -11.90 -38.48
C LYS A 275 15.06 -11.66 -38.16
N ALA A 276 14.19 -11.56 -39.17
CA ALA A 276 12.76 -11.39 -38.95
C ALA A 276 12.13 -12.60 -38.22
N LYS A 277 12.61 -13.82 -38.47
CA LYS A 277 12.20 -15.03 -37.74
C LYS A 277 12.68 -15.02 -36.29
N GLU A 278 13.90 -14.58 -36.03
CA GLU A 278 14.43 -14.43 -34.66
C GLU A 278 13.61 -13.42 -33.85
N ILE A 279 13.28 -12.27 -34.45
CA ILE A 279 12.40 -11.26 -33.82
C ILE A 279 11.02 -11.86 -33.56
N LEU A 280 10.45 -12.59 -34.52
CA LEU A 280 9.16 -13.28 -34.33
C LEU A 280 9.21 -14.29 -33.18
N ALA A 281 10.29 -15.06 -33.06
CA ALA A 281 10.47 -16.01 -31.97
C ALA A 281 10.44 -15.31 -30.61
N LEU A 282 11.13 -14.17 -30.47
CA LEU A 282 11.07 -13.37 -29.24
C LEU A 282 9.69 -12.75 -29.01
N GLN A 283 9.05 -12.22 -30.07
CA GLN A 283 7.70 -11.68 -30.02
C GLN A 283 6.68 -12.72 -29.53
N LYS A 284 6.80 -13.98 -29.97
CA LYS A 284 5.99 -15.12 -29.48
C LYS A 284 6.19 -15.36 -27.99
N GLY A 285 7.43 -15.24 -27.49
CA GLY A 285 7.73 -15.31 -26.06
C GLY A 285 7.00 -14.23 -25.25
N TYR A 286 6.99 -12.99 -25.74
CA TYR A 286 6.25 -11.90 -25.09
C TYR A 286 4.73 -12.10 -25.19
N ALA A 287 4.23 -12.56 -26.32
CA ALA A 287 2.82 -12.91 -26.49
C ALA A 287 2.38 -13.97 -25.47
N GLU A 288 3.19 -15.00 -25.23
CA GLU A 288 2.90 -16.04 -24.23
C GLU A 288 2.79 -15.46 -22.80
N ARG A 289 3.72 -14.58 -22.40
CA ARG A 289 3.65 -13.89 -21.11
C ARG A 289 2.41 -13.00 -20.98
N MET A 290 2.06 -12.28 -22.04
CA MET A 290 0.85 -11.44 -22.08
C MET A 290 -0.42 -12.29 -21.98
N ILE A 291 -0.50 -13.42 -22.68
CA ILE A 291 -1.65 -14.34 -22.63
C ILE A 291 -1.84 -14.86 -21.20
N ASP A 292 -0.79 -15.32 -20.53
CA ASP A 292 -0.89 -15.80 -19.13
C ASP A 292 -1.42 -14.70 -18.20
N ALA A 293 -0.85 -13.50 -18.27
CA ALA A 293 -1.26 -12.38 -17.45
C ALA A 293 -2.73 -11.97 -17.72
N TYR A 294 -3.13 -11.80 -18.98
CA TYR A 294 -4.50 -11.44 -19.32
C TYR A 294 -5.51 -12.56 -19.04
N ALA A 295 -5.11 -13.82 -19.16
CA ALA A 295 -5.94 -14.97 -18.79
C ALA A 295 -6.26 -14.95 -17.28
N ARG A 296 -5.27 -14.63 -16.44
CA ARG A 296 -5.47 -14.47 -14.99
C ARG A 296 -6.29 -13.23 -14.65
N ALA A 297 -6.06 -12.11 -15.33
CA ALA A 297 -6.88 -10.91 -15.18
C ALA A 297 -8.36 -11.22 -15.48
N ARG A 298 -8.62 -11.93 -16.58
CA ARG A 298 -9.97 -12.37 -16.97
C ARG A 298 -10.59 -13.30 -15.93
N ALA A 299 -9.85 -14.30 -15.46
CA ALA A 299 -10.33 -15.23 -14.45
C ALA A 299 -10.65 -14.54 -13.10
N ALA A 300 -9.88 -13.52 -12.74
CA ALA A 300 -10.09 -12.72 -11.54
C ALA A 300 -11.29 -11.76 -11.63
N ALA A 301 -11.70 -11.35 -12.84
CA ALA A 301 -12.75 -10.37 -13.06
C ALA A 301 -14.17 -10.93 -13.03
N ALA A 302 -14.51 -11.80 -12.06
CA ALA A 302 -15.71 -12.66 -12.07
C ALA A 302 -17.04 -11.97 -12.42
N ASN A 303 -17.22 -10.70 -12.05
CA ASN A 303 -18.48 -9.97 -12.21
C ASN A 303 -18.47 -8.89 -13.32
N ASP A 304 -17.38 -8.75 -14.09
CA ASP A 304 -17.26 -7.75 -15.16
C ASP A 304 -17.16 -8.42 -16.54
N LYS A 305 -18.31 -8.81 -17.10
CA LYS A 305 -18.37 -9.50 -18.40
C LYS A 305 -17.75 -8.68 -19.54
N PRO A 306 -18.04 -7.37 -19.71
CA PRO A 306 -17.41 -6.57 -20.75
C PRO A 306 -15.88 -6.56 -20.65
N TYR A 307 -15.35 -6.47 -19.44
CA TYR A 307 -13.90 -6.52 -19.22
C TYR A 307 -13.32 -7.91 -19.55
N GLN A 308 -14.00 -9.00 -19.14
CA GLN A 308 -13.60 -10.36 -19.48
C GLN A 308 -13.57 -10.60 -21.00
N GLU A 309 -14.57 -10.09 -21.73
CA GLU A 309 -14.67 -10.19 -23.19
C GLU A 309 -13.55 -9.40 -23.88
N ALA A 310 -13.28 -8.16 -23.45
CA ALA A 310 -12.20 -7.35 -24.01
C ALA A 310 -10.82 -8.01 -23.85
N LEU A 311 -10.55 -8.61 -22.68
CA LEU A 311 -9.34 -9.39 -22.45
C LEU A 311 -9.30 -10.65 -23.31
N TYR A 312 -10.43 -11.33 -23.48
CA TYR A 312 -10.52 -12.53 -24.31
C TYR A 312 -10.23 -12.25 -25.78
N GLU A 313 -10.75 -11.16 -26.34
CA GLU A 313 -10.42 -10.74 -27.71
C GLU A 313 -8.93 -10.45 -27.88
N THR A 314 -8.32 -9.79 -26.89
CA THR A 314 -6.87 -9.54 -26.89
C THR A 314 -6.08 -10.84 -26.84
N ILE A 315 -6.49 -11.80 -25.99
CA ILE A 315 -5.87 -13.12 -25.90
C ILE A 315 -5.96 -13.87 -27.22
N LYS A 316 -7.09 -13.83 -27.94
CA LYS A 316 -7.23 -14.48 -29.26
C LYS A 316 -6.25 -13.94 -30.29
N ILE A 317 -6.02 -12.62 -30.30
CA ILE A 317 -5.04 -12.00 -31.20
C ILE A 317 -3.63 -12.50 -30.87
N LEU A 318 -3.26 -12.47 -29.59
CA LEU A 318 -1.94 -12.92 -29.14
C LEU A 318 -1.73 -14.42 -29.38
N TYR A 319 -2.77 -15.23 -29.17
CA TYR A 319 -2.74 -16.67 -29.43
C TYR A 319 -2.50 -16.95 -30.91
N SER A 320 -3.18 -16.22 -31.79
CA SER A 320 -2.95 -16.30 -33.24
C SER A 320 -1.51 -15.96 -33.62
N VAL A 321 -0.84 -15.05 -32.91
CA VAL A 321 0.59 -14.76 -33.14
C VAL A 321 1.47 -15.87 -32.60
N ARG A 322 1.16 -16.39 -31.41
CA ARG A 322 1.90 -17.47 -30.75
C ARG A 322 1.86 -18.78 -31.52
N PHE A 323 0.77 -19.07 -32.23
CA PHE A 323 0.49 -20.35 -32.89
C PHE A 323 0.16 -20.19 -34.39
N ASP A 324 0.84 -19.26 -35.07
CA ASP A 324 0.86 -19.13 -36.54
C ASP A 324 -0.54 -19.10 -37.21
N GLY A 325 -1.44 -18.27 -36.69
CA GLY A 325 -2.76 -18.03 -37.24
C GLY A 325 -3.87 -18.93 -36.66
N LYS A 326 -3.53 -19.89 -35.81
CA LYS A 326 -4.51 -20.78 -35.17
C LYS A 326 -5.48 -20.01 -34.28
N LYS A 327 -6.71 -20.51 -34.20
CA LYS A 327 -7.82 -19.91 -33.41
C LYS A 327 -8.53 -20.94 -32.55
N ASP A 328 -8.41 -22.21 -32.90
CA ASP A 328 -8.84 -23.35 -32.11
C ASP A 328 -7.87 -23.58 -30.93
N GLY A 329 -8.41 -24.09 -29.81
CA GLY A 329 -7.62 -24.44 -28.63
C GLY A 329 -7.38 -23.29 -27.63
N VAL A 330 -7.85 -22.06 -27.92
CA VAL A 330 -7.62 -20.88 -27.06
C VAL A 330 -8.11 -21.11 -25.62
N ASP A 331 -9.30 -21.67 -25.44
CA ASP A 331 -9.88 -21.91 -24.11
C ASP A 331 -9.11 -22.98 -23.31
N GLN A 332 -8.70 -24.06 -23.98
CA GLN A 332 -7.87 -25.11 -23.38
C GLN A 332 -6.51 -24.55 -22.97
N TYR A 333 -5.92 -23.70 -23.81
CA TYR A 333 -4.66 -23.04 -23.53
C TYR A 333 -4.77 -22.10 -22.32
N ILE A 334 -5.77 -21.22 -22.30
CA ILE A 334 -6.08 -20.34 -21.16
C ILE A 334 -6.21 -21.17 -19.87
N SER A 335 -6.99 -22.26 -19.91
CA SER A 335 -7.18 -23.15 -18.76
C SER A 335 -5.86 -23.76 -18.26
N SER A 336 -4.98 -24.17 -19.18
CA SER A 336 -3.67 -24.72 -18.86
C SER A 336 -2.71 -23.70 -18.22
N LEU A 337 -2.85 -22.42 -18.54
CA LEU A 337 -2.04 -21.34 -17.97
C LEU A 337 -2.50 -21.00 -16.55
N VAL A 338 -3.80 -20.75 -16.36
CA VAL A 338 -4.33 -20.33 -15.05
C VAL A 338 -4.23 -21.42 -13.98
N SER A 339 -4.11 -22.69 -14.38
CA SER A 339 -3.89 -23.83 -13.47
C SER A 339 -2.45 -23.98 -12.98
N LYS A 340 -1.49 -23.29 -13.62
CA LYS A 340 -0.08 -23.25 -13.19
C LYS A 340 0.21 -21.97 -12.40
N PRO A 341 1.28 -21.94 -11.58
CA PRO A 341 1.78 -20.69 -11.02
C PRO A 341 2.13 -19.67 -12.12
N MET A 342 1.85 -18.40 -11.87
CA MET A 342 2.26 -17.32 -12.78
C MET A 342 3.79 -17.29 -12.86
N PRO A 343 4.38 -17.25 -14.07
CA PRO A 343 5.80 -17.03 -14.20
C PRO A 343 6.23 -15.70 -13.57
N ASP A 344 7.43 -15.65 -12.98
CA ASP A 344 7.97 -14.42 -12.41
C ASP A 344 8.08 -13.34 -13.51
N PRO A 345 7.38 -12.21 -13.37
CA PRO A 345 7.36 -11.20 -14.41
C PRO A 345 8.68 -10.44 -14.56
N THR A 346 9.60 -10.62 -13.62
CA THR A 346 10.96 -10.07 -13.66
C THR A 346 11.94 -11.00 -14.39
N SER A 347 11.54 -12.24 -14.66
CA SER A 347 12.37 -13.18 -15.41
C SER A 347 12.51 -12.76 -16.88
N PRO A 348 13.67 -13.00 -17.52
CA PRO A 348 13.83 -12.79 -18.94
C PRO A 348 12.78 -13.54 -19.76
N VAL A 349 12.36 -12.93 -20.87
CA VAL A 349 11.49 -13.59 -21.85
C VAL A 349 12.36 -14.32 -22.84
N ASN A 350 12.13 -15.62 -23.01
CA ASN A 350 12.88 -16.44 -23.94
C ASN A 350 12.20 -16.49 -25.31
N PRO A 351 12.97 -16.50 -26.41
CA PRO A 351 12.44 -16.75 -27.74
C PRO A 351 11.79 -18.13 -27.85
N ILE A 352 10.74 -18.22 -28.65
CA ILE A 352 10.02 -19.45 -28.96
C ILE A 352 10.20 -19.76 -30.44
N PHE A 353 11.02 -20.76 -30.71
CA PHE A 353 11.19 -21.33 -32.06
C PHE A 353 10.18 -22.47 -32.23
N GLU A 354 9.36 -22.41 -33.27
CA GLU A 354 8.48 -23.53 -33.63
C GLU A 354 9.34 -24.68 -34.16
N THR A 355 9.17 -25.89 -33.61
CA THR A 355 9.65 -27.10 -34.29
C THR A 355 8.51 -27.69 -35.11
N GLN A 356 8.78 -28.25 -36.30
CA GLN A 356 7.74 -28.82 -37.18
C GLN A 356 6.84 -29.88 -36.49
N THR A 357 7.27 -30.43 -35.35
CA THR A 357 6.55 -31.40 -34.52
C THR A 357 5.49 -30.81 -33.59
N ASP A 358 5.44 -29.49 -33.36
CA ASP A 358 4.49 -28.87 -32.43
C ASP A 358 3.06 -28.74 -32.99
N THR A 359 2.84 -29.15 -34.25
CA THR A 359 1.54 -29.11 -34.91
C THR A 359 0.59 -30.26 -34.56
N THR A 360 1.04 -31.30 -33.84
CA THR A 360 0.24 -32.54 -33.65
C THR A 360 -0.15 -32.92 -32.22
N ASN A 361 0.21 -32.16 -31.18
CA ASN A 361 -0.16 -32.51 -29.80
C ASN A 361 -1.13 -31.52 -29.14
N VAL A 362 -2.30 -31.34 -29.76
CA VAL A 362 -3.54 -31.22 -28.96
C VAL A 362 -4.08 -32.64 -28.81
N LYS A 363 -3.37 -33.47 -28.03
CA LYS A 363 -3.89 -34.78 -27.64
C LYS A 363 -4.91 -34.56 -26.54
N THR A 364 -6.16 -34.88 -26.87
CA THR A 364 -7.25 -35.23 -25.99
C THR A 364 -6.72 -35.94 -24.75
N VAL A 365 -6.95 -35.36 -23.56
CA VAL A 365 -6.75 -36.07 -22.29
C VAL A 365 -7.86 -37.11 -22.18
N GLY A 366 -7.63 -38.26 -22.82
CA GLY A 366 -8.34 -39.50 -22.58
C GLY A 366 -7.90 -40.05 -21.24
N GLY A 367 -8.88 -40.37 -20.40
CA GLY A 367 -8.69 -40.79 -19.02
C GLY A 367 -7.81 -42.03 -18.90
N ASN A 368 -7.05 -42.06 -17.81
CA ASN A 368 -6.75 -43.31 -17.13
C ASN A 368 -7.46 -43.28 -15.78
N VAL A 369 -8.39 -44.22 -15.68
CA VAL A 369 -8.96 -44.75 -14.46
C VAL A 369 -7.80 -45.18 -13.56
N VAL A 370 -7.73 -44.60 -12.37
CA VAL A 370 -7.22 -45.34 -11.22
C VAL A 370 -8.31 -45.33 -10.16
N GLU A 371 -8.62 -46.55 -9.79
CA GLU A 371 -9.63 -47.02 -8.88
C GLU A 371 -9.47 -46.44 -7.47
N ALA A 372 -10.61 -46.36 -6.80
CA ALA A 372 -10.83 -45.66 -5.55
C ALA A 372 -10.08 -46.28 -4.36
N THR A 373 -9.62 -45.44 -3.44
CA THR A 373 -9.82 -45.73 -2.02
C THR A 373 -10.26 -44.47 -1.28
N GLN A 374 -11.33 -44.66 -0.53
CA GLN A 374 -12.14 -43.69 0.17
C GLN A 374 -11.36 -42.92 1.24
N LEU A 375 -11.72 -41.65 1.44
CA LEU A 375 -12.40 -41.23 2.68
C LEU A 375 -13.26 -40.00 2.41
N LYS A 376 -14.57 -40.21 2.56
CA LYS A 376 -15.66 -39.26 2.45
C LYS A 376 -16.13 -38.95 3.88
N GLN A 377 -16.26 -37.67 4.22
CA GLN A 377 -17.43 -37.03 4.86
C GLN A 377 -16.96 -35.72 5.49
N ALA A 378 -17.24 -34.56 4.88
CA ALA A 378 -18.53 -33.87 4.79
C ALA A 378 -18.95 -33.24 6.11
N SER A 379 -18.96 -31.90 6.12
CA SER A 379 -19.91 -31.11 6.89
C SER A 379 -20.28 -29.88 6.06
N LEU A 380 -21.53 -29.84 5.64
CA LEU A 380 -22.21 -28.69 5.05
C LEU A 380 -22.21 -27.51 6.04
N ALA A 381 -22.04 -26.30 5.52
CA ALA A 381 -22.58 -25.10 6.14
C ALA A 381 -23.03 -24.13 5.04
N THR A 382 -24.34 -24.00 5.00
CA THR A 382 -25.24 -23.03 4.38
C THR A 382 -24.58 -21.68 4.01
N ALA A 383 -24.80 -21.27 2.76
CA ALA A 383 -24.52 -19.93 2.30
C ALA A 383 -25.49 -18.94 2.96
N GLU A 384 -24.98 -18.18 3.92
CA GLU A 384 -25.52 -16.86 4.28
C GLU A 384 -24.58 -15.79 3.73
N THR A 385 -25.15 -14.93 2.89
CA THR A 385 -24.56 -13.73 2.34
C THR A 385 -24.11 -12.78 3.46
N PRO A 386 -22.82 -12.41 3.59
CA PRO A 386 -22.46 -11.23 4.35
C PRO A 386 -22.48 -10.03 3.41
N ALA A 387 -23.40 -9.11 3.68
CA ALA A 387 -23.37 -7.77 3.14
C ALA A 387 -22.08 -7.07 3.58
N PHE A 388 -21.23 -6.72 2.63
CA PHE A 388 -20.30 -5.62 2.75
C PHE A 388 -20.62 -4.63 1.64
N ASP A 389 -20.89 -3.39 2.04
CA ASP A 389 -21.08 -2.24 1.16
C ASP A 389 -19.80 -2.00 0.37
N ASP A 390 -19.71 -2.60 -0.82
CA ASP A 390 -18.85 -2.13 -1.88
C ASP A 390 -19.32 -0.72 -2.26
N ALA A 391 -18.57 0.28 -1.79
CA ALA A 391 -18.63 1.61 -2.35
C ALA A 391 -18.33 1.50 -3.85
N LYS A 392 -19.39 1.50 -4.66
CA LYS A 392 -19.37 1.65 -6.11
C LYS A 392 -18.59 2.91 -6.48
N THR A 393 -17.27 2.81 -6.60
CA THR A 393 -16.50 3.75 -7.41
C THR A 393 -16.47 3.20 -8.82
N LYS A 394 -17.40 3.72 -9.61
CA LYS A 394 -17.51 3.52 -11.05
C LYS A 394 -16.21 4.07 -11.69
N LEU A 395 -15.20 3.23 -11.86
CA LEU A 395 -14.02 3.53 -12.68
C LEU A 395 -14.44 3.53 -14.15
N THR A 396 -15.02 4.63 -14.62
CA THR A 396 -15.13 4.89 -16.06
C THR A 396 -13.79 5.41 -16.57
N ASN A 397 -12.92 4.51 -16.98
CA ASN A 397 -11.78 4.84 -17.83
C ASN A 397 -12.29 5.23 -19.22
N LYS A 398 -12.50 6.53 -19.44
CA LYS A 398 -12.82 7.10 -20.75
C LYS A 398 -11.53 7.68 -21.36
N HIS A 399 -10.71 6.82 -21.96
CA HIS A 399 -9.73 7.29 -22.94
C HIS A 399 -10.46 7.57 -24.26
N ALA A 400 -10.63 8.86 -24.58
CA ALA A 400 -11.01 9.32 -25.90
C ALA A 400 -9.79 9.96 -26.58
N PRO A 401 -9.55 9.71 -27.88
CA PRO A 401 -8.37 10.20 -28.58
C PRO A 401 -8.50 11.69 -28.92
N THR A 402 -7.42 12.43 -28.68
CA THR A 402 -7.27 13.86 -28.95
C THR A 402 -7.32 14.13 -30.45
N LYS A 403 -8.35 14.83 -30.94
CA LYS A 403 -8.36 15.44 -32.28
C LYS A 403 -7.67 16.80 -32.24
N THR A 404 -6.51 16.89 -32.85
CA THR A 404 -5.81 18.14 -33.17
C THR A 404 -6.65 18.95 -34.18
N LYS A 405 -7.09 20.16 -33.82
CA LYS A 405 -7.62 21.14 -34.77
C LYS A 405 -6.55 22.20 -35.06
N ALA A 406 -6.10 22.22 -36.31
CA ALA A 406 -5.29 23.29 -36.88
C ALA A 406 -6.09 24.60 -36.91
N LYS A 407 -5.49 25.70 -36.43
CA LYS A 407 -5.99 27.06 -36.61
C LYS A 407 -5.53 27.60 -37.97
N SER A 408 -6.48 27.84 -38.86
CA SER A 408 -6.28 28.68 -40.05
C SER A 408 -6.33 30.16 -39.61
N LYS A 409 -5.31 30.92 -40.02
CA LYS A 409 -5.22 32.38 -39.85
C LYS A 409 -6.10 33.05 -40.90
N LYS A 410 -7.04 33.88 -40.44
CA LYS A 410 -7.81 34.81 -41.27
C LYS A 410 -6.98 36.09 -41.44
N LYS A 411 -6.70 36.45 -42.70
CA LYS A 411 -6.05 37.69 -43.14
C LYS A 411 -7.18 38.67 -43.53
N VAL A 412 -7.16 39.89 -42.99
CA VAL A 412 -7.92 41.03 -43.53
C VAL A 412 -6.97 42.22 -43.50
N SER A 413 -6.87 42.84 -44.67
CA SER A 413 -6.45 44.21 -45.03
C SER A 413 -5.36 44.89 -44.22
#